data_AF-A0A0G0TLM0-F1
#
_entry.id   AF-A0A0G0TLM0-F1
#
_cell.length_a   1.000
_cell.length_b   1.000
_cell.length_c   1.000
_cell.angle_alpha   90.00
_cell.angle_beta   90.00
_cell.angle_gamma   90.00
#
_symmetry.space_group_name_H-M   'P 1'
#
loop_
_entity.id
_entity.type
_entity.pdbx_description
1 polymer ?
#
loop_
_entity_poly.entity_id
_entity_poly.type
_entity_poly.pdbx_seq_one_letter_code
_entity_poly.pdbx_strand_id
1 'polypeptide(L)'
;MYTREEILSETRRLGKEKGGKAPSEKELDLNAGIKNYYWHKYWTKISDLQKEAGFSPNMFLKPPHKHDDLCKKFISLIKELGKWPTKAEIEVKHNKRIDFPGSTIFYKNLGNGKRKSSWLGISY
;
A
#
# COMPACT_ATOMS: atom_id res chain seq x y z
N MET A 1 19.46 -25.61 -4.32
CA MET A 1 19.23 -24.34 -5.05
C MET A 1 17.89 -24.50 -5.73
N TYR A 2 16.95 -23.56 -5.56
CA TYR A 2 15.66 -23.63 -6.25
C TYR A 2 15.80 -23.17 -7.71
N THR A 3 15.30 -23.98 -8.62
CA THR A 3 15.11 -23.64 -10.03
C THR A 3 13.83 -22.84 -10.21
N ARG A 4 13.72 -22.18 -11.37
CA ARG A 4 12.54 -21.39 -11.73
C ARG A 4 11.26 -22.23 -11.73
N GLU A 5 11.34 -23.44 -12.26
CA GLU A 5 10.21 -24.36 -12.41
C GLU A 5 9.76 -24.90 -11.04
N GLU A 6 10.71 -25.20 -10.14
CA GLU A 6 10.39 -25.61 -8.76
C GLU A 6 9.63 -24.53 -8.00
N ILE A 7 10.05 -23.26 -8.13
CA ILE A 7 9.39 -22.13 -7.47
C ILE A 7 7.96 -21.95 -8.01
N LEU A 8 7.77 -22.09 -9.33
CA LEU A 8 6.44 -22.01 -9.96
C LEU A 8 5.52 -23.15 -9.53
N SER A 9 6.06 -24.38 -9.49
CA SER A 9 5.33 -25.56 -9.03
C SER A 9 4.85 -25.39 -7.59
N GLU A 10 5.74 -24.93 -6.71
CA GLU A 10 5.46 -24.76 -5.30
C GLU A 10 4.48 -23.61 -5.03
N THR A 11 4.61 -22.51 -5.78
CA THR A 11 3.64 -21.41 -5.79
C THR A 11 2.25 -21.90 -6.21
N ARG A 12 2.16 -22.77 -7.23
CA ARG A 12 0.90 -23.37 -7.67
C ARG A 12 0.32 -24.33 -6.63
N ARG A 13 1.17 -25.15 -5.99
CA ARG A 13 0.77 -26.08 -4.92
C ARG A 13 0.15 -25.33 -3.74
N LEU A 14 0.83 -24.31 -3.24
CA LEU A 14 0.35 -23.48 -2.14
C LEU A 14 -0.92 -22.71 -2.49
N GLY A 15 -1.01 -22.17 -3.70
CA GLY A 15 -2.22 -21.46 -4.10
C GLY A 15 -3.44 -22.37 -4.26
N LYS A 16 -3.25 -23.64 -4.67
CA LYS A 16 -4.33 -24.66 -4.63
C LYS A 16 -4.76 -24.98 -3.21
N GLU A 17 -3.80 -25.16 -2.30
CA GLU A 17 -4.07 -25.42 -0.87
C GLU A 17 -4.88 -24.29 -0.22
N LYS A 18 -4.65 -23.05 -0.66
CA LYS A 18 -5.38 -21.85 -0.19
C LYS A 18 -6.68 -21.54 -0.94
N GLY A 19 -7.22 -22.50 -1.71
CA GLY A 19 -8.49 -22.33 -2.41
C GLY A 19 -8.39 -21.39 -3.62
N GLY A 20 -7.26 -21.41 -4.34
CA GLY A 20 -7.04 -20.67 -5.59
C GLY A 20 -6.51 -19.25 -5.43
N LYS A 21 -6.07 -18.86 -4.23
CA LYS A 21 -5.48 -17.54 -3.97
C LYS A 21 -3.97 -17.58 -4.16
N ALA A 22 -3.41 -16.53 -4.76
CA ALA A 22 -1.97 -16.40 -4.94
C ALA A 22 -1.26 -16.33 -3.57
N PRO A 23 -0.27 -17.19 -3.28
CA PRO A 23 0.46 -17.12 -2.02
C PRO A 23 1.31 -15.85 -1.98
N SER A 24 1.30 -15.18 -0.83
CA SER A 24 2.17 -14.04 -0.55
C SER A 24 3.61 -14.47 -0.31
N GLU A 25 4.55 -13.52 -0.38
CA GLU A 25 5.97 -13.76 -0.10
C GLU A 25 6.20 -14.44 1.26
N LYS A 26 5.48 -13.99 2.30
CA LYS A 26 5.57 -14.58 3.64
C LYS A 26 5.09 -16.03 3.68
N GLU A 27 4.10 -16.37 2.85
CA GLU A 27 3.55 -17.71 2.79
C GLU A 27 4.48 -18.68 2.05
N LEU A 28 5.18 -18.21 1.01
CA LEU A 28 6.23 -18.99 0.36
C LEU A 28 7.40 -19.27 1.31
N ASP A 29 7.81 -18.29 2.10
CA ASP A 29 8.86 -18.48 3.10
C ASP A 29 8.40 -19.45 4.20
N LEU A 30 7.21 -19.24 4.78
CA LEU A 30 6.72 -20.03 5.90
C LEU A 30 6.34 -21.47 5.51
N ASN A 31 5.67 -21.68 4.36
CA ASN A 31 5.13 -22.99 4.00
C ASN A 31 6.04 -23.77 3.06
N ALA A 32 6.86 -23.10 2.25
CA ALA A 32 7.76 -23.74 1.29
C ALA A 32 9.24 -23.50 1.58
N GLY A 33 9.59 -22.66 2.56
CA GLY A 33 10.99 -22.31 2.83
C GLY A 33 11.65 -21.53 1.68
N ILE A 34 10.87 -21.02 0.72
CA ILE A 34 11.38 -20.29 -0.43
C ILE A 34 11.52 -18.82 -0.03
N LYS A 35 12.68 -18.51 0.53
CA LYS A 35 13.09 -17.14 0.86
C LYS A 35 13.14 -16.25 -0.38
N ASN A 36 12.98 -14.95 -0.14
CA ASN A 36 12.93 -13.95 -1.21
C ASN A 36 14.13 -14.01 -2.18
N TYR A 37 15.34 -14.18 -1.66
CA TYR A 37 16.55 -14.27 -2.49
C TYR A 37 16.56 -15.43 -3.51
N TYR A 38 15.77 -16.48 -3.31
CA TYR A 38 15.71 -17.61 -4.25
C TYR A 38 14.93 -17.25 -5.50
N TRP A 39 13.78 -16.58 -5.35
CA TRP A 39 12.91 -16.22 -6.48
C TRP A 39 13.25 -14.86 -7.09
N HIS A 40 13.90 -13.95 -6.34
CA HIS A 40 14.45 -12.70 -6.88
C HIS A 40 15.46 -12.88 -8.03
N LYS A 41 15.99 -14.09 -8.22
CA LYS A 41 16.87 -14.43 -9.35
C LYS A 41 16.14 -14.47 -10.70
N TYR A 42 14.84 -14.72 -10.68
CA TYR A 42 14.03 -14.93 -11.88
C TYR A 42 12.94 -13.87 -12.03
N TRP A 43 12.42 -13.30 -10.93
CA TRP A 43 11.36 -12.30 -10.94
C TRP A 43 11.73 -11.06 -10.11
N THR A 44 11.37 -9.89 -10.61
CA THR A 44 11.60 -8.61 -9.91
C THR A 44 10.56 -8.34 -8.81
N LYS A 45 9.36 -8.89 -8.97
CA LYS A 45 8.24 -8.72 -8.05
C LYS A 45 7.54 -10.05 -7.83
N ILE A 46 7.02 -10.24 -6.62
CA ILE A 46 6.18 -11.40 -6.29
C ILE A 46 4.94 -11.49 -7.21
N SER A 47 4.43 -10.35 -7.67
CA SER A 47 3.31 -10.30 -8.62
C SER A 47 3.64 -10.94 -9.96
N ASP A 48 4.90 -10.85 -10.42
CA ASP A 48 5.32 -11.44 -11.69
C ASP A 48 5.39 -12.97 -11.56
N LEU A 49 5.95 -13.46 -10.44
CA LEU A 49 5.94 -14.88 -10.08
C LEU A 49 4.49 -15.42 -10.01
N GLN A 50 3.60 -14.71 -9.33
CA GLN A 50 2.19 -15.11 -9.19
C GLN A 50 1.48 -15.15 -10.54
N LYS A 51 1.68 -14.12 -11.38
CA LYS A 51 1.12 -14.04 -12.74
C LYS A 51 1.59 -15.22 -13.59
N GLU A 52 2.86 -15.55 -13.51
CA GLU A 52 3.44 -16.67 -14.24
C GLU A 52 3.02 -18.04 -13.71
N ALA A 53 2.81 -18.17 -12.39
CA ALA A 53 2.24 -19.37 -11.79
C ALA A 53 0.75 -19.60 -12.16
N GLY A 54 0.12 -18.65 -12.87
CA GLY A 54 -1.26 -18.72 -13.34
C GLY A 54 -2.27 -18.08 -12.38
N PHE A 55 -1.80 -17.33 -11.39
CA PHE A 55 -2.68 -16.57 -10.51
C PHE A 55 -2.96 -15.20 -11.10
N SER A 56 -4.23 -14.79 -11.07
CA SER A 56 -4.56 -13.41 -11.39
C SER A 56 -3.94 -12.49 -10.34
N PRO A 57 -3.18 -11.45 -10.73
CA PRO A 57 -2.67 -10.50 -9.76
C PRO A 57 -3.87 -9.93 -9.00
N ASN A 58 -3.77 -9.90 -7.66
CA ASN A 58 -4.78 -9.21 -6.87
C ASN A 58 -4.93 -7.82 -7.47
N MET A 59 -6.10 -7.52 -8.03
CA MET A 59 -6.45 -6.17 -8.44
C MET A 59 -6.16 -5.32 -7.22
N PHE A 60 -5.12 -4.48 -7.31
CA PHE A 60 -4.92 -3.44 -6.32
C PHE A 60 -6.22 -2.65 -6.33
N LEU A 61 -7.07 -2.88 -5.32
CA LEU A 61 -8.46 -2.44 -5.29
C LEU A 61 -8.62 -0.92 -5.38
N LYS A 62 -7.51 -0.18 -5.39
CA LYS A 62 -7.48 1.26 -5.64
C LYS A 62 -6.27 1.56 -6.51
N PRO A 63 -6.44 2.30 -7.63
CA PRO A 63 -5.29 2.87 -8.32
C PRO A 63 -4.45 3.65 -7.31
N PRO A 64 -3.11 3.63 -7.40
CA PRO A 64 -2.27 4.44 -6.54
C PRO A 64 -2.77 5.87 -6.67
N HIS A 65 -3.29 6.45 -5.58
CA HIS A 65 -3.71 7.84 -5.57
C HIS A 65 -2.54 8.67 -6.08
N LYS A 66 -2.71 9.31 -7.25
CA LYS A 66 -1.65 10.15 -7.79
C LYS A 66 -1.37 11.23 -6.76
N HIS A 67 -0.09 11.46 -6.48
CA HIS A 67 0.35 12.38 -5.43
C HIS A 67 -0.30 13.78 -5.60
N ASP A 68 -0.43 14.23 -6.85
CA ASP A 68 -1.08 15.50 -7.21
C ASP A 68 -2.56 15.57 -6.81
N ASP A 69 -3.31 14.49 -7.02
CA ASP A 69 -4.73 14.41 -6.65
C ASP A 69 -4.92 14.45 -5.13
N LEU A 70 -4.01 13.82 -4.38
CA LEU A 70 -3.99 13.92 -2.91
C LEU A 70 -3.69 15.36 -2.47
N CYS A 71 -2.66 16.00 -3.03
CA CYS A 71 -2.33 17.38 -2.71
C CYS A 71 -3.51 18.33 -2.94
N LYS A 72 -4.20 18.21 -4.08
CA LYS A 72 -5.40 19.02 -4.40
C LYS A 72 -6.52 18.82 -3.37
N LYS A 73 -6.85 17.57 -3.04
CA LYS A 73 -7.86 17.23 -2.02
C LYS A 73 -7.47 17.78 -0.64
N PHE A 74 -6.19 17.74 -0.29
CA PHE A 74 -5.66 18.25 0.97
C PHE A 74 -5.69 19.78 1.06
N ILE A 75 -5.28 20.49 0.00
CA ILE A 75 -5.34 21.95 -0.09
C ILE A 75 -6.79 22.44 -0.01
N SER A 76 -7.74 21.75 -0.66
CA SER A 76 -9.16 22.05 -0.53
C SER A 76 -9.62 21.97 0.93
N LEU A 77 -9.20 20.93 1.65
CA LEU A 77 -9.53 20.78 3.08
C LEU A 77 -8.91 21.89 3.95
N ILE A 78 -7.66 22.30 3.66
CA ILE A 78 -7.02 23.44 4.34
C ILE A 78 -7.81 24.73 4.10
N LYS A 79 -8.22 25.00 2.85
CA LYS A 79 -9.00 26.20 2.50
C LYS A 79 -10.36 26.21 3.18
N GLU A 80 -11.02 25.06 3.28
CA GLU A 80 -12.30 24.94 3.99
C GLU A 80 -12.17 25.16 5.50
N LEU A 81 -11.12 24.64 6.12
CA LEU A 81 -10.92 24.74 7.58
C LEU A 81 -10.21 26.03 8.01
N GLY A 82 -9.55 26.73 7.08
CA GLY A 82 -8.72 27.91 7.35
C GLY A 82 -7.46 27.59 8.18
N LYS A 83 -7.13 26.31 8.39
CA LYS A 83 -6.02 25.85 9.23
C LYS A 83 -5.47 24.52 8.73
N TRP A 84 -4.31 24.13 9.26
CA TRP A 84 -3.74 22.82 8.99
C TRP A 84 -4.65 21.71 9.58
N PRO A 85 -5.17 20.78 8.76
CA PRO A 85 -6.12 19.77 9.23
C PRO A 85 -5.46 18.79 10.18
N THR A 86 -6.20 18.43 11.24
CA THR A 86 -5.84 17.35 12.17
C THR A 86 -6.31 16.00 11.63
N LYS A 87 -5.66 14.91 12.04
CA LYS A 87 -6.04 13.53 11.69
C LYS A 87 -7.54 13.27 11.87
N ALA A 88 -8.12 13.71 12.98
CA ALA A 88 -9.55 13.55 13.25
C ALA A 88 -10.45 14.28 12.25
N GLU A 89 -10.06 15.48 11.79
CA GLU A 89 -10.84 16.27 10.83
C GLU A 89 -10.83 15.63 9.44
N ILE A 90 -9.69 15.04 9.06
CA ILE A 90 -9.54 14.24 7.84
C ILE A 90 -10.45 13.01 7.87
N GLU A 91 -10.48 12.28 9.00
CA GLU A 91 -11.36 11.12 9.18
C GLU A 91 -12.85 11.51 9.19
N VAL A 92 -13.22 12.62 9.82
CA VAL A 92 -14.60 13.14 9.77
C VAL A 92 -15.01 13.48 8.34
N LYS A 93 -14.11 14.07 7.55
CA LYS A 93 -14.37 14.36 6.13
C LYS A 93 -14.47 13.08 5.30
N HIS A 94 -13.62 12.08 5.55
CA HIS A 94 -13.67 10.76 4.92
C HIS A 94 -15.00 10.04 5.22
N ASN A 95 -15.44 10.04 6.47
CA ASN A 95 -16.70 9.41 6.87
C ASN A 95 -17.91 10.10 6.23
N LYS A 96 -17.85 11.43 6.04
CA LYS A 96 -18.89 12.19 5.34
C LYS A 96 -18.84 12.01 3.82
N ARG A 97 -17.67 11.72 3.24
CA ARG A 97 -17.47 11.53 1.80
C ARG A 97 -16.52 10.36 1.56
N ILE A 98 -17.08 9.21 1.23
CA ILE A 98 -16.33 7.97 0.95
C ILE A 98 -15.27 8.13 -0.16
N ASP A 99 -15.45 9.10 -1.07
CA ASP A 99 -14.48 9.47 -2.12
C ASP A 99 -13.22 10.20 -1.59
N PHE A 100 -13.32 10.82 -0.42
CA PHE A 100 -12.18 11.49 0.20
C PHE A 100 -11.23 10.43 0.78
N PRO A 101 -9.91 10.49 0.57
CA PRO A 101 -8.99 9.51 1.15
C PRO A 101 -8.95 9.60 2.68
N GLY A 102 -8.82 8.46 3.36
CA GLY A 102 -8.59 8.44 4.81
C GLY A 102 -7.22 9.01 5.21
N SER A 103 -7.06 9.35 6.49
CA SER A 103 -5.86 10.02 6.98
C SER A 103 -4.58 9.22 6.75
N THR A 104 -4.65 7.89 6.86
CA THR A 104 -3.52 6.99 6.59
C THR A 104 -2.97 7.13 5.17
N ILE A 105 -3.82 7.42 4.18
CA ILE A 105 -3.38 7.61 2.79
C ILE A 105 -2.60 8.91 2.65
N PHE A 106 -3.05 9.99 3.29
CA PHE A 106 -2.32 11.27 3.29
C PHE A 106 -0.97 11.15 3.98
N TYR A 107 -0.91 10.60 5.20
CA TYR A 107 0.35 10.50 5.94
C TYR A 107 1.35 9.52 5.30
N LYS A 108 0.87 8.46 4.63
CA LYS A 108 1.73 7.53 3.89
C LYS A 108 2.34 8.15 2.63
N ASN A 109 1.61 9.02 1.92
CA ASN A 109 2.02 9.55 0.62
C ASN A 109 2.61 10.97 0.67
N LEU A 110 2.16 11.82 1.59
CA LEU A 110 2.62 13.21 1.75
C LEU A 110 3.65 13.37 2.89
N GLY A 111 3.83 12.33 3.71
CA GLY A 111 4.73 12.32 4.86
C GLY A 111 4.13 12.94 6.12
N ASN A 112 4.71 12.61 7.27
CA ASN A 112 4.38 13.24 8.55
C ASN A 112 5.06 14.61 8.61
N GLY A 113 4.33 15.66 8.23
CA GLY A 113 4.69 17.02 8.60
C GLY A 113 4.68 17.12 10.12
N LYS A 114 5.85 16.97 10.77
CA LYS A 114 5.97 17.19 12.21
C LYS A 114 5.50 18.62 12.47
N ARG A 115 4.44 18.74 13.26
CA ARG A 115 3.89 20.01 13.72
C ARG A 115 5.01 20.71 14.51
N LYS A 116 5.73 21.67 13.92
CA LYS A 116 6.48 22.64 14.72
C LYS A 116 5.45 23.54 15.38
N SER A 117 5.05 23.18 16.59
CA SER A 117 4.34 24.06 17.51
C SER A 117 5.31 25.14 17.98
N SER A 118 5.59 26.12 17.13
CA SER A 118 6.18 27.40 17.50
C SER A 118 5.49 28.48 16.68
N TRP A 119 4.28 28.83 17.11
CA TRP A 119 3.67 30.13 16.83
C TRP A 119 3.33 30.76 18.17
N LEU A 120 4.38 31.23 18.86
CA LEU A 120 4.28 32.30 19.85
C LEU A 120 5.45 33.24 19.53
N GLY A 121 5.12 34.39 18.96
CA GLY A 121 6.14 35.38 18.63
C GLY A 121 5.71 36.41 17.59
N ILE A 122 4.51 37.00 17.73
CA ILE A 122 4.30 38.39 17.29
C ILE A 122 3.43 39.09 18.33
N SER A 123 3.96 40.21 18.78
CA SER A 123 3.58 41.11 19.87
C SER A 123 2.16 41.66 19.84
N TYR A 124 1.67 42.02 21.04
CA TYR A 124 1.18 43.37 21.33
C TYR A 124 1.50 43.73 22.78
#